data_AF-A0A1Q4FQG2-F1
#
_entry.id   AF-A0A1Q4FQG2-F1
#
_cell.length_a   1.000
_cell.length_b   1.000
_cell.length_c   1.000
_cell.angle_alpha   90.00
_cell.angle_beta   90.00
_cell.angle_gamma   90.00
#
_symmetry.space_group_name_H-M   'P 1'
#
loop_
_entity.id
_entity.type
_entity.pdbx_description
1 polymer ?
#
loop_
_entity_poly.entity_id
_entity_poly.type
_entity_poly.pdbx_seq_one_letter_code
_entity_poly.pdbx_strand_id
1 'polypeptide(L)'
;MARAIAGVGPESGALDLRTLAGQPVDSAIAAILDAFMPAGIIDEVVARLAVEHALATALKGVDTFDPSQLSGNAVKVATLAYVAELVFAQVVGDAGRSIAAAGPVAAAQRERDIRRLVKEVVDFEGGPLISDDNTVLTAKKMTGVVSRLVRETLKEMASWSD
;
A
#
# COMPACT_ATOMS: atom_id res chain seq x y z
N MET A 1 7.35 -39.83 -18.42
CA MET A 1 6.18 -39.35 -17.64
C MET A 1 6.65 -38.30 -16.65
N ALA A 2 6.40 -37.02 -16.93
CA ALA A 2 6.83 -35.91 -16.09
C ALA A 2 5.80 -35.68 -14.97
N ARG A 3 6.27 -35.63 -13.71
CA ARG A 3 5.45 -35.35 -12.54
C ARG A 3 5.08 -33.87 -12.56
N ALA A 4 3.79 -33.57 -12.58
CA ALA A 4 3.27 -32.24 -12.29
C ALA A 4 3.58 -31.91 -10.83
N ILE A 5 4.52 -31.00 -10.60
CA ILE A 5 4.64 -30.27 -9.35
C ILE A 5 3.45 -29.31 -9.29
N ALA A 6 2.41 -29.70 -8.56
CA ALA A 6 1.34 -28.80 -8.17
C ALA A 6 1.97 -27.69 -7.32
N GLY A 7 2.18 -26.52 -7.94
CA GLY A 7 2.55 -25.31 -7.22
C GLY A 7 1.47 -25.01 -6.21
N VAL A 8 1.87 -24.86 -4.95
CA VAL A 8 1.01 -24.37 -3.87
C VAL A 8 0.43 -23.04 -4.36
N GLY A 9 -0.89 -23.00 -4.57
CA GLY A 9 -1.59 -21.76 -4.89
C GLY A 9 -1.36 -20.74 -3.77
N PRO A 10 -1.32 -19.45 -4.08
CA PRO A 10 -1.08 -18.42 -3.08
C PRO A 10 -2.08 -18.53 -1.92
N GLU A 11 -1.59 -18.32 -0.70
CA GLU A 11 -2.42 -18.27 0.52
C GLU A 11 -3.60 -17.29 0.32
N SER A 12 -4.74 -17.47 1.01
CA SER A 12 -5.82 -16.47 0.94
C SER A 12 -5.27 -15.07 1.24
N GLY A 13 -5.49 -14.11 0.32
CA GLY A 13 -4.90 -12.77 0.39
C GLY A 13 -3.50 -12.64 -0.23
N ALA A 14 -3.06 -13.62 -1.02
CA ALA A 14 -1.90 -13.51 -1.88
C ALA A 14 -2.32 -13.50 -3.35
N LEU A 15 -1.82 -12.51 -4.09
CA LEU A 15 -2.05 -12.35 -5.52
C LEU A 15 -0.74 -12.60 -6.26
N ASP A 16 -0.76 -13.52 -7.21
CA ASP A 16 0.34 -13.74 -8.14
C ASP A 16 0.19 -12.76 -9.31
N LEU A 17 1.00 -11.70 -9.33
CA LEU A 17 0.88 -10.64 -10.36
C LEU A 17 1.08 -11.18 -11.78
N ARG A 18 1.73 -12.34 -11.94
CA ARG A 18 1.91 -13.01 -13.23
C ARG A 18 0.59 -13.45 -13.84
N THR A 19 -0.45 -13.68 -13.04
CA THR A 19 -1.78 -14.07 -13.55
C THR A 19 -2.54 -12.91 -14.17
N LEU A 20 -2.09 -11.68 -13.97
CA LEU A 20 -2.67 -10.46 -14.56
C LEU A 20 -1.98 -10.06 -15.86
N ALA A 21 -0.92 -10.77 -16.26
CA ALA A 21 -0.19 -10.48 -17.50
C ALA A 21 -1.11 -10.48 -18.72
N GLY A 22 -1.00 -9.46 -19.56
CA GLY A 22 -1.80 -9.30 -20.77
C GLY A 22 -3.20 -8.71 -20.56
N GLN A 23 -3.60 -8.43 -19.32
CA GLN A 23 -4.88 -7.76 -19.04
C GLN A 23 -4.78 -6.25 -19.28
N PRO A 24 -5.91 -5.56 -19.55
CA PRO A 24 -5.94 -4.09 -19.50
C PRO A 24 -5.47 -3.60 -18.13
N VAL A 25 -4.67 -2.53 -18.09
CA VAL A 25 -4.10 -2.00 -16.84
C VAL A 25 -5.18 -1.71 -15.79
N ASP A 26 -6.29 -1.08 -16.18
CA ASP A 26 -7.39 -0.78 -15.25
C ASP A 26 -8.00 -2.05 -14.63
N SER A 27 -8.07 -3.15 -15.40
CA SER A 27 -8.56 -4.44 -14.90
C SER A 27 -7.57 -5.08 -13.93
N ALA A 28 -6.27 -4.99 -14.22
CA ALA A 28 -5.22 -5.46 -13.32
C ALA A 28 -5.21 -4.66 -12.00
N ILE A 29 -5.40 -3.34 -12.06
CA ILE A 29 -5.53 -2.47 -10.88
C ILE A 29 -6.74 -2.90 -10.03
N ALA A 30 -7.90 -3.10 -10.65
CA ALA A 30 -9.10 -3.55 -9.94
C ALA A 30 -8.86 -4.90 -9.23
N ALA A 31 -8.22 -5.86 -9.90
CA ALA A 31 -7.91 -7.16 -9.31
C ALA A 31 -6.92 -7.07 -8.14
N ILE A 32 -5.95 -6.16 -8.21
CA ILE A 32 -5.03 -5.85 -7.09
C ILE A 32 -5.82 -5.27 -5.92
N LEU A 33 -6.69 -4.30 -6.16
CA LEU A 33 -7.52 -3.68 -5.12
C LEU A 33 -8.43 -4.71 -4.43
N ASP A 34 -9.11 -5.56 -5.19
CA ASP A 34 -9.99 -6.58 -4.61
C ASP A 34 -9.22 -7.62 -3.77
N ALA A 35 -7.98 -7.95 -4.17
CA ALA A 35 -7.16 -8.91 -3.44
C ALA A 35 -6.59 -8.36 -2.12
N PHE A 36 -6.24 -7.07 -2.09
CA PHE A 36 -5.54 -6.45 -0.97
C PHE A 36 -6.41 -5.51 -0.13
N MET A 37 -7.58 -5.10 -0.62
CA MET A 37 -8.50 -4.22 0.08
C MET A 37 -9.86 -4.90 0.26
N PRO A 38 -9.92 -6.02 1.01
CA PRO A 38 -11.19 -6.66 1.31
C PRO A 38 -12.08 -5.71 2.12
N ALA A 39 -13.40 -5.86 1.95
CA ALA A 39 -14.37 -5.01 2.60
C ALA A 39 -14.25 -5.02 4.13
N GLY A 40 -14.56 -3.88 4.76
CA GLY A 40 -14.62 -3.74 6.22
C GLY A 40 -13.42 -3.06 6.90
N ILE A 41 -12.52 -2.45 6.13
CA ILE A 41 -11.52 -1.51 6.68
C ILE A 41 -12.16 -0.14 6.97
N ILE A 42 -11.66 0.59 7.97
CA ILE A 42 -12.09 1.97 8.23
C ILE A 42 -11.76 2.83 7.00
N ASP A 43 -12.72 3.67 6.58
CA ASP A 43 -12.61 4.55 5.41
C ASP A 43 -12.23 3.84 4.10
N GLU A 44 -12.72 2.60 3.93
CA GLU A 44 -12.50 1.72 2.77
C GLU A 44 -12.56 2.44 1.42
N VAL A 45 -13.59 3.27 1.20
CA VAL A 45 -13.77 4.00 -0.06
C VAL A 45 -12.61 4.98 -0.33
N VAL A 46 -12.18 5.71 0.70
CA VAL A 46 -11.11 6.70 0.59
C VAL A 46 -9.78 6.00 0.36
N ALA A 47 -9.49 4.96 1.15
CA ALA A 47 -8.28 4.17 1.00
C ALA A 47 -8.21 3.54 -0.39
N ARG A 48 -9.31 2.96 -0.88
CA ARG A 48 -9.34 2.29 -2.19
C ARG A 48 -9.11 3.27 -3.34
N LEU A 49 -9.74 4.45 -3.31
CA LEU A 49 -9.54 5.50 -4.30
C LEU A 49 -8.09 6.03 -4.33
N ALA A 50 -7.47 6.21 -3.16
CA ALA A 50 -6.09 6.68 -3.08
C ALA A 50 -5.10 5.69 -3.71
N VAL A 51 -5.32 4.40 -3.46
CA VAL A 51 -4.49 3.30 -3.99
C VAL A 51 -4.70 3.13 -5.49
N GLU A 52 -5.95 3.17 -5.95
CA GLU A 52 -6.31 3.18 -7.37
C GLU A 52 -5.63 4.32 -8.11
N HIS A 53 -5.69 5.55 -7.56
CA HIS A 53 -5.06 6.72 -8.17
C HIS A 53 -3.54 6.59 -8.27
N ALA A 54 -2.89 6.07 -7.23
CA ALA A 54 -1.45 5.88 -7.22
C ALA A 54 -1.01 4.82 -8.25
N LEU A 55 -1.75 3.70 -8.33
CA LEU A 55 -1.56 2.65 -9.33
C LEU A 55 -1.73 3.18 -10.76
N ALA A 56 -2.83 3.90 -11.03
CA ALA A 56 -3.10 4.50 -12.33
C ALA A 56 -2.03 5.53 -12.73
N THR A 57 -1.52 6.29 -11.76
CA THR A 57 -0.42 7.24 -11.98
C THR A 57 0.89 6.54 -12.31
N ALA A 58 1.24 5.48 -11.58
CA ALA A 58 2.46 4.72 -11.80
C ALA A 58 2.47 3.96 -13.13
N LEU A 59 1.28 3.57 -13.61
CA LEU A 59 1.09 2.83 -14.87
C LEU A 59 0.59 3.71 -16.02
N LYS A 60 0.67 5.04 -15.87
CA LYS A 60 0.19 5.97 -16.89
C LYS A 60 0.92 5.73 -18.23
N GLY A 61 0.14 5.55 -19.30
CA GLY A 61 0.66 5.29 -20.63
C GLY A 61 1.00 3.82 -20.90
N VAL A 62 0.64 2.92 -19.98
CA VAL A 62 0.69 1.46 -20.17
C VAL A 62 -0.73 0.97 -20.41
N ASP A 63 -0.99 0.40 -21.59
CA ASP A 63 -2.33 -0.09 -21.94
C ASP A 63 -2.56 -1.54 -21.49
N THR A 64 -1.49 -2.35 -21.57
CA THR A 64 -1.52 -3.77 -21.23
C THR A 64 -0.60 -4.03 -20.05
N PHE A 65 -1.12 -4.64 -19.01
CA PHE A 65 -0.36 -5.00 -17.82
C PHE A 65 0.66 -6.09 -18.17
N ASP A 66 1.94 -5.74 -18.11
CA ASP A 66 3.03 -6.69 -18.29
C ASP A 66 3.91 -6.70 -17.02
N PRO A 67 3.80 -7.75 -16.19
CA PRO A 67 4.58 -7.88 -14.97
C PRO A 67 6.08 -8.01 -15.19
N SER A 68 6.53 -8.31 -16.41
CA SER A 68 7.96 -8.30 -16.78
C SER A 68 8.48 -6.93 -17.21
N GLN A 69 7.61 -6.01 -17.63
CA GLN A 69 7.93 -4.60 -17.93
C GLN A 69 7.71 -3.66 -16.77
N LEU A 70 7.12 -4.15 -15.68
CA LEU A 70 7.24 -3.56 -14.37
C LEU A 70 8.71 -3.68 -13.96
N SER A 71 9.58 -2.81 -14.51
CA SER A 71 10.84 -2.49 -13.86
C SER A 71 10.48 -2.27 -12.39
N GLY A 72 11.18 -2.92 -11.45
CA GLY A 72 10.73 -3.12 -10.06
C GLY A 72 10.12 -1.87 -9.39
N ASN A 73 10.46 -0.69 -9.88
CA ASN A 73 9.87 0.61 -9.56
C ASN A 73 8.33 0.73 -9.65
N ALA A 74 7.60 0.24 -10.66
CA ALA A 74 6.15 0.56 -10.79
C ALA A 74 5.26 -0.23 -9.80
N VAL A 75 5.49 -1.54 -9.66
CA VAL A 75 4.86 -2.37 -8.61
C VAL A 75 5.28 -1.89 -7.24
N LYS A 76 6.56 -1.53 -7.07
CA LYS A 76 7.07 -0.99 -5.83
C LYS A 76 6.40 0.33 -5.47
N VAL A 77 6.26 1.27 -6.40
CA VAL A 77 5.55 2.55 -6.20
C VAL A 77 4.11 2.30 -5.78
N ALA A 78 3.40 1.40 -6.46
CA ALA A 78 2.03 1.05 -6.12
C ALA A 78 1.91 0.38 -4.73
N THR A 79 2.81 -0.55 -4.43
CA THR A 79 2.85 -1.24 -3.13
C THR A 79 3.18 -0.27 -2.02
N LEU A 80 4.12 0.66 -2.25
CA LEU A 80 4.46 1.73 -1.31
C LEU A 80 3.28 2.68 -1.09
N ALA A 81 2.55 3.06 -2.15
CA ALA A 81 1.36 3.89 -2.01
C ALA A 81 0.26 3.19 -1.21
N TYR A 82 0.03 1.89 -1.45
CA TYR A 82 -0.89 1.09 -0.65
C TYR A 82 -0.49 1.00 0.83
N VAL A 83 0.79 0.70 1.08
CA VAL A 83 1.36 0.69 2.42
C VAL A 83 1.21 2.04 3.10
N ALA A 84 1.42 3.14 2.39
CA ALA A 84 1.26 4.49 2.93
C ALA A 84 -0.17 4.75 3.41
N GLU A 85 -1.19 4.37 2.64
CA GLU A 85 -2.58 4.55 3.06
C GLU A 85 -2.94 3.67 4.28
N LEU A 86 -2.43 2.43 4.35
CA LEU A 86 -2.61 1.59 5.54
C LEU A 86 -1.95 2.18 6.79
N VAL A 87 -0.71 2.66 6.65
CA VAL A 87 0.03 3.31 7.74
C VAL A 87 -0.71 4.56 8.20
N PHE A 88 -1.15 5.40 7.26
CA PHE A 88 -1.90 6.61 7.55
C PHE A 88 -3.20 6.32 8.31
N ALA A 89 -4.02 5.37 7.84
CA ALA A 89 -5.27 4.99 8.49
C ALA A 89 -5.04 4.50 9.92
N GLN A 90 -4.01 3.67 10.14
CA GLN A 90 -3.68 3.17 11.47
C GLN A 90 -3.16 4.28 12.40
N VAL A 91 -2.26 5.15 11.91
CA VAL A 91 -1.72 6.26 12.68
C VAL A 91 -2.80 7.27 13.07
N VAL A 92 -3.70 7.63 12.15
CA VAL A 92 -4.83 8.52 12.45
C VAL A 92 -5.83 7.83 13.39
N GLY A 93 -6.06 6.53 13.26
CA GLY A 93 -6.86 5.75 14.22
C GLY A 93 -6.28 5.80 15.64
N ASP A 94 -4.96 5.58 15.76
CA ASP A 94 -4.25 5.59 17.04
C ASP A 94 -4.15 7.00 17.64
N ALA A 95 -3.95 8.02 16.80
CA ALA A 95 -3.86 9.43 17.20
C ALA A 95 -5.22 10.14 17.28
N GLY A 96 -6.31 9.50 16.85
CA GLY A 96 -7.57 10.16 16.49
C GLY A 96 -8.22 10.94 17.62
N ARG A 97 -8.10 10.48 18.86
CA ARG A 97 -8.60 11.23 20.04
C ARG A 97 -7.83 12.54 20.29
N SER A 98 -6.54 12.57 19.98
CA SER A 98 -5.68 13.77 20.11
C SER A 98 -5.90 14.75 18.95
N ILE A 99 -6.11 14.23 17.73
CA ILE A 99 -6.38 15.03 16.54
C ILE A 99 -7.77 15.68 16.61
N ALA A 100 -8.80 14.92 16.99
CA ALA A 100 -10.19 15.41 17.07
C ALA A 100 -10.43 16.41 18.22
N ALA A 101 -9.57 16.41 19.24
CA ALA A 101 -9.60 17.41 20.31
C ALA A 101 -9.16 18.80 19.84
N ALA A 102 -8.45 18.88 18.71
CA ALA A 102 -8.14 20.15 18.05
C ALA A 102 -9.36 20.60 17.22
N GLY A 103 -9.68 21.90 17.23
CA GLY A 103 -10.77 22.43 16.39
C GLY A 103 -10.60 22.06 14.90
N PRO A 104 -11.66 22.10 14.09
CA PRO A 104 -11.71 21.47 12.76
C PRO A 104 -10.57 21.89 11.82
N VAL A 105 -10.15 23.16 11.87
CA VAL A 105 -9.03 23.67 11.08
C VAL A 105 -7.69 23.06 11.51
N ALA A 106 -7.46 22.94 12.82
CA ALA A 106 -6.25 22.36 13.38
C ALA A 106 -6.20 20.83 13.20
N ALA A 107 -7.35 20.15 13.30
CA ALA A 107 -7.47 18.74 12.97
C ALA A 107 -7.10 18.46 11.51
N ALA A 108 -7.66 19.24 10.56
CA ALA A 108 -7.35 19.11 9.14
C ALA A 108 -5.88 19.42 8.80
N GLN A 109 -5.28 20.40 9.49
CA GLN A 109 -3.85 20.68 9.33
C GLN A 109 -3.01 19.50 9.83
N ARG A 110 -3.32 18.97 11.01
CA ARG A 110 -2.59 17.85 11.59
C ARG A 110 -2.70 16.60 10.74
N GLU A 111 -3.87 16.34 10.15
CA GLU A 111 -4.04 15.25 9.19
C GLU A 111 -3.13 15.40 7.96
N ARG A 112 -3.02 16.61 7.39
CA ARG A 112 -2.10 16.89 6.27
C ARG A 112 -0.65 16.66 6.64
N ASP A 113 -0.25 17.09 7.84
CA ASP A 113 1.11 16.92 8.33
C ASP A 113 1.43 15.43 8.52
N ILE A 114 0.50 14.65 9.08
CA ILE A 114 0.62 13.19 9.20
C ILE A 114 0.70 12.54 7.82
N ARG A 115 -0.13 12.92 6.83
CA ARG A 115 -0.02 12.39 5.45
C ARG A 115 1.36 12.63 4.85
N ARG A 116 1.93 13.83 5.05
CA ARG A 116 3.27 14.15 4.55
C ARG A 116 4.33 13.28 5.22
N LEU A 117 4.28 13.16 6.54
CA LEU A 117 5.22 12.34 7.29
C LEU A 117 5.15 10.86 6.87
N VAL A 118 3.94 10.31 6.74
CA VAL A 118 3.75 8.93 6.30
C VAL A 118 4.39 8.72 4.92
N LYS A 119 4.18 9.65 3.99
CA LYS A 119 4.82 9.59 2.67
C LYS A 119 6.35 9.60 2.77
N GLU A 120 6.93 10.49 3.57
CA GLU A 120 8.39 10.57 3.77
C GLU A 120 8.96 9.28 4.38
N VAL A 121 8.33 8.75 5.42
CA VAL A 121 8.75 7.50 6.08
C VAL A 121 8.63 6.32 5.12
N VAL A 122 7.54 6.21 4.36
CA VAL A 122 7.34 5.13 3.39
C VAL A 122 8.33 5.21 2.23
N ASP A 123 8.58 6.41 1.69
CA ASP A 123 9.54 6.60 0.60
C ASP A 123 10.98 6.26 1.07
N PHE A 124 11.33 6.58 2.32
CA PHE A 124 12.67 6.35 2.88
C PHE A 124 12.89 4.92 3.39
N GLU A 125 11.97 4.40 4.21
CA GLU A 125 12.09 3.10 4.89
C GLU A 125 11.40 1.95 4.12
N GLY A 126 10.35 2.25 3.35
CA GLY A 126 9.57 1.24 2.64
C GLY A 126 10.30 0.70 1.40
N GLY A 127 11.07 1.55 0.72
CA GLY A 127 11.80 1.19 -0.50
C GLY A 127 12.72 -0.04 -0.35
N PRO A 128 13.55 -0.14 0.70
CA PRO A 128 14.39 -1.31 0.95
C PRO A 128 13.61 -2.57 1.39
N LEU A 129 12.41 -2.41 1.97
CA LEU A 129 11.57 -3.50 2.47
C LEU A 129 10.79 -4.23 1.35
N ILE A 130 10.68 -3.58 0.19
CA ILE A 130 10.02 -4.11 -1.00
C ILE A 130 11.11 -4.41 -2.02
N SER A 131 11.58 -5.66 -2.01
CA SER A 131 12.60 -6.18 -2.95
C SER A 131 12.05 -6.31 -4.37
N ASP A 132 12.95 -6.26 -5.36
CA ASP A 132 12.61 -6.31 -6.79
C ASP A 132 11.99 -7.65 -7.24
N ASP A 133 12.17 -8.73 -6.47
CA ASP A 133 11.61 -10.07 -6.74
C ASP A 133 10.14 -10.27 -6.29
N ASN A 134 9.42 -9.20 -5.95
CA ASN A 134 8.06 -9.25 -5.37
C ASN A 134 6.94 -9.56 -6.38
N THR A 135 7.09 -10.64 -7.16
CA THR A 135 5.99 -11.20 -7.97
C THR A 135 4.87 -11.82 -7.12
N VAL A 136 5.14 -12.08 -5.84
CA VAL A 136 4.16 -12.58 -4.86
C VAL A 136 4.13 -11.68 -3.62
N LEU A 137 3.05 -10.92 -3.50
CA LEU A 137 2.69 -10.14 -2.31
C LEU A 137 1.82 -11.01 -1.39
N THR A 138 2.15 -11.08 -0.11
CA THR A 138 1.36 -11.84 0.89
C THR A 138 0.89 -10.93 2.01
N ALA A 139 -0.29 -11.21 2.57
CA ALA A 139 -0.84 -10.48 3.71
C ALA A 139 0.15 -10.39 4.88
N LYS A 140 0.86 -11.49 5.20
CA LYS A 140 1.86 -11.53 6.28
C LYS A 140 3.04 -10.57 6.05
N LYS A 141 3.59 -10.53 4.83
CA LYS A 141 4.66 -9.57 4.48
C LYS A 141 4.12 -8.13 4.62
N MET A 142 2.91 -7.89 4.14
CA MET A 142 2.27 -6.59 4.19
C MET A 142 2.06 -6.10 5.62
N THR A 143 1.49 -6.93 6.49
CA THR A 143 1.34 -6.62 7.92
C THR A 143 2.66 -6.30 8.58
N GLY A 144 3.74 -7.01 8.25
CA GLY A 144 5.08 -6.77 8.78
C GLY A 144 5.65 -5.40 8.37
N VAL A 145 5.52 -5.05 7.09
CA VAL A 145 5.97 -3.75 6.55
C VAL A 145 5.16 -2.61 7.15
N VAL A 146 3.82 -2.72 7.14
CA VAL A 146 2.91 -1.71 7.72
C VAL A 146 3.21 -1.50 9.21
N SER A 147 3.32 -2.57 10.00
CA SER A 147 3.59 -2.47 11.44
C SER A 147 4.93 -1.79 11.75
N ARG A 148 5.95 -1.97 10.90
CA ARG A 148 7.24 -1.29 11.05
C ARG A 148 7.08 0.19 10.74
N LEU A 149 6.47 0.53 9.62
CA LEU A 149 6.32 1.92 9.19
C LEU A 149 5.41 2.72 10.13
N VAL A 150 4.32 2.13 10.65
CA VAL A 150 3.51 2.73 11.72
C VAL A 150 4.36 3.08 12.94
N ARG A 151 5.22 2.17 13.40
CA ARG A 151 6.12 2.46 14.54
C ARG A 151 7.07 3.60 14.26
N GLU A 152 7.70 3.65 13.08
CA GLU A 152 8.61 4.73 12.73
C GLU A 152 7.87 6.07 12.59
N THR A 153 6.69 6.09 11.96
CA THR A 153 5.83 7.28 11.89
C THR A 153 5.44 7.77 13.28
N LEU A 154 4.99 6.88 14.19
CA LEU A 154 4.61 7.27 15.55
C LEU A 154 5.82 7.80 16.35
N LYS A 155 7.00 7.23 16.16
CA LYS A 155 8.24 7.70 16.79
C LYS A 155 8.60 9.11 16.30
N GLU A 156 8.49 9.36 15.00
CA GLU A 156 8.72 10.70 14.45
C GLU A 156 7.64 11.69 14.90
N MET A 157 6.37 11.29 14.97
CA MET A 157 5.32 12.14 15.54
C MET A 157 5.54 12.50 17.01
N ALA A 158 6.16 11.62 17.79
CA ALA A 158 6.49 11.90 19.19
C ALA A 158 7.55 12.99 19.32
N SER A 159 8.44 13.14 18.34
CA SER A 159 9.45 14.22 18.32
C SER A 159 8.84 15.61 18.10
N TRP A 160 7.61 15.69 17.55
CA TRP A 160 6.90 16.97 17.35
C TRP A 160 6.33 17.55 18.64
N SER A 161 6.41 16.82 19.76
CA SER A 161 5.89 17.23 21.06
C SER A 161 6.96 17.81 21.99
N ASP A 162 8.19 18.03 21.47
CA ASP A 162 9.30 18.76 22.11
C ASP A 162 9.45 20.18 21.54
#